data_AF-A0A7Y1CL88-F1
#
_entry.id   AF-A0A7Y1CL88-F1
#
_cell.length_a   1.000
_cell.length_b   1.000
_cell.length_c   1.000
_cell.angle_alpha   90.00
_cell.angle_beta   90.00
_cell.angle_gamma   90.00
#
_symmetry.space_group_name_H-M   'P 1'
#
loop_
_entity.id
_entity.type
_entity.pdbx_description
1 polymer ?
#
loop_
_entity_poly.entity_id
_entity_poly.type
_entity_poly.pdbx_seq_one_letter_code
_entity_poly.pdbx_strand_id
1 'polypeptide(L)'
;MNHIYKTFLLPMGIGIAVLCSMNVEAITREEMLKLNAAYPPGSVVSCETQLEGNGKNILPTLLKTRAHIKERTGNLTRTDVSVTFIPKGLSTNTMTVNYQSRATMEDDGELIDIDPASLTVSFSAANPAGEEIVAQKMRSTLPPTGSDLRLYKTVKVTDFPSFIITPQDQPPTYCFKEE
;
A
#
# COMPACT_ATOMS: atom_id res chain seq x y z
N MET A 1 -5.17 -32.88 -32.95
CA MET A 1 -6.34 -32.23 -33.59
C MET A 1 -6.18 -30.72 -33.43
N ASN A 2 -5.73 -30.07 -34.50
CA ASN A 2 -5.69 -28.63 -34.66
C ASN A 2 -7.11 -28.12 -34.93
N HIS A 3 -7.54 -27.05 -34.27
CA HIS A 3 -8.52 -26.14 -34.87
C HIS A 3 -8.05 -24.69 -34.74
N ILE A 4 -7.34 -24.28 -35.79
CA ILE A 4 -7.14 -22.92 -36.23
C ILE A 4 -8.45 -22.50 -36.91
N TYR A 5 -9.09 -21.42 -36.44
CA TYR A 5 -9.97 -20.63 -37.31
C TYR A 5 -9.37 -19.25 -37.47
N LYS A 6 -8.81 -19.08 -38.66
CA LYS A 6 -8.21 -17.87 -39.19
C LYS A 6 -9.30 -16.98 -39.77
N THR A 7 -9.16 -15.67 -39.50
CA THR A 7 -9.39 -14.61 -40.49
C THR A 7 -10.83 -14.16 -40.73
N PHE A 8 -11.19 -13.04 -40.11
CA PHE A 8 -11.92 -11.98 -40.81
C PHE A 8 -11.00 -10.75 -40.87
N LEU A 9 -10.59 -10.38 -42.08
CA LEU A 9 -9.74 -9.22 -42.38
C LEU A 9 -10.59 -8.11 -42.98
N LEU A 10 -10.42 -6.91 -42.40
CA LEU A 10 -10.35 -5.58 -43.04
C LEU A 10 -11.67 -4.85 -43.42
N PRO A 11 -11.69 -3.51 -43.63
CA PRO A 11 -10.66 -2.48 -43.37
C PRO A 11 -11.18 -1.13 -42.78
N MET A 12 -10.24 -0.19 -42.57
CA MET A 12 -10.37 1.28 -42.52
C MET A 12 -10.81 1.97 -41.22
N GLY A 13 -9.82 2.62 -40.58
CA GLY A 13 -9.87 4.08 -40.47
C GLY A 13 -9.96 4.69 -39.07
N ILE A 14 -8.86 5.33 -38.68
CA ILE A 14 -8.75 6.50 -37.80
C ILE A 14 -8.70 6.22 -36.30
N GLY A 15 -7.52 6.49 -35.74
CA GLY A 15 -7.30 6.63 -34.30
C GLY A 15 -5.91 6.19 -33.90
N ILE A 16 -4.89 7.02 -34.17
CA ILE A 16 -3.64 6.93 -33.41
C ILE A 16 -4.01 7.26 -31.97
N ALA A 17 -4.19 6.24 -31.15
CA ALA A 17 -3.78 6.30 -29.76
C ALA A 17 -2.64 5.29 -29.68
N VAL A 18 -1.42 5.83 -29.64
CA VAL A 18 -0.28 5.11 -29.07
C VAL A 18 -0.71 4.75 -27.65
N LEU A 19 -1.32 3.57 -27.49
CA LEU A 19 -1.30 2.88 -26.24
C LEU A 19 0.18 2.53 -26.08
N CYS A 20 0.92 3.45 -25.47
CA CYS A 20 2.11 3.09 -24.74
C CYS A 20 1.62 1.98 -23.80
N SER A 21 1.81 0.73 -24.19
CA SER A 21 2.11 -0.34 -23.28
C SER A 21 3.36 0.16 -22.54
N MET A 22 3.14 0.98 -21.52
CA MET A 22 4.13 1.26 -20.52
C MET A 22 4.45 -0.13 -19.99
N ASN A 23 5.61 -0.65 -20.38
CA ASN A 23 6.22 -1.74 -19.66
C ASN A 23 6.46 -1.15 -18.26
N VAL A 24 5.46 -1.29 -17.39
CA VAL A 24 5.52 -0.72 -16.05
C VAL A 24 6.38 -1.67 -15.24
N GLU A 25 7.69 -1.53 -15.42
CA GLU A 25 8.71 -2.25 -14.68
C GLU A 25 8.69 -1.82 -13.21
N ALA A 26 9.07 -2.75 -12.35
CA ALA A 26 9.34 -2.50 -10.94
C ALA A 26 10.34 -1.35 -10.77
N ILE A 27 10.18 -0.54 -9.72
CA ILE A 27 11.06 0.60 -9.45
C ILE A 27 12.50 0.14 -9.12
N THR A 28 13.49 0.84 -9.65
CA THR A 28 14.91 0.66 -9.30
C THR A 28 15.26 1.33 -7.96
N ARG A 29 16.42 0.99 -7.38
CA ARG A 29 16.92 1.66 -6.17
C ARG A 29 17.11 3.17 -6.33
N GLU A 30 17.58 3.63 -7.49
CA GLU A 30 17.76 5.06 -7.78
C GLU A 30 16.42 5.80 -7.85
N GLU A 31 15.42 5.19 -8.48
CA GLU A 31 14.07 5.74 -8.52
C GLU A 31 13.41 5.72 -7.15
N MET A 32 13.66 4.70 -6.32
CA MET A 32 13.19 4.68 -4.93
C MET A 32 13.86 5.78 -4.09
N LEU A 33 15.15 6.02 -4.27
CA LEU A 33 15.86 7.14 -3.65
C LEU A 33 15.23 8.48 -4.06
N LYS A 34 14.90 8.65 -5.36
CA LYS A 34 14.21 9.84 -5.87
C LYS A 34 12.81 9.98 -5.29
N LEU A 35 12.07 8.89 -5.17
CA LEU A 35 10.75 8.86 -4.55
C LEU A 35 10.87 9.26 -3.07
N ASN A 36 11.75 8.63 -2.31
CA ASN A 36 12.03 8.97 -0.92
C ASN A 36 12.40 10.44 -0.74
N ALA A 37 13.20 11.02 -1.64
CA ALA A 37 13.54 12.44 -1.63
C ALA A 37 12.33 13.37 -1.85
N ALA A 38 11.30 12.93 -2.57
CA ALA A 38 10.05 13.69 -2.75
C ALA A 38 9.19 13.72 -1.47
N TYR A 39 9.44 12.80 -0.54
CA TYR A 39 8.81 12.72 0.78
C TYR A 39 9.84 12.96 1.90
N PRO A 40 10.34 14.21 2.07
CA PRO A 40 11.22 14.54 3.19
C PRO A 40 10.52 14.39 4.55
N PRO A 41 11.27 14.34 5.66
CA PRO A 41 10.69 14.38 7.00
C PRO A 41 9.65 15.51 7.16
N GLY A 42 8.52 15.19 7.78
CA GLY A 42 7.33 16.03 7.86
C GLY A 42 6.28 15.76 6.77
N SER A 43 6.63 15.03 5.70
CA SER A 43 5.66 14.65 4.66
C SER A 43 4.72 13.54 5.12
N VAL A 44 3.50 13.52 4.58
CA VAL A 44 2.56 12.42 4.73
C VAL A 44 2.34 11.74 3.38
N VAL A 45 2.55 10.43 3.35
CA VAL A 45 2.13 9.56 2.24
C VAL A 45 0.72 9.08 2.57
N SER A 46 -0.25 9.42 1.71
CA SER A 46 -1.60 8.87 1.79
C SER A 46 -1.72 7.73 0.79
N CYS A 47 -2.24 6.59 1.22
CA CYS A 47 -2.48 5.45 0.35
C CYS A 47 -3.91 4.93 0.52
N GLU A 48 -4.52 4.50 -0.58
CA GLU A 48 -5.85 3.92 -0.59
C GLU A 48 -5.83 2.53 -1.23
N THR A 49 -6.53 1.56 -0.62
CA THR A 49 -6.70 0.21 -1.15
C THR A 49 -8.13 -0.25 -0.98
N GLN A 50 -8.74 -0.72 -2.05
CA GLN A 50 -10.07 -1.34 -2.00
C GLN A 50 -9.92 -2.84 -1.76
N LEU A 51 -10.35 -3.32 -0.59
CA LEU A 51 -10.48 -4.74 -0.32
C LEU A 51 -11.86 -5.22 -0.77
N GLU A 52 -11.86 -6.34 -1.48
CA GLU A 52 -13.08 -7.04 -1.86
C GLU A 52 -13.72 -7.72 -0.65
N GLY A 53 -15.05 -7.73 -0.64
CA GLY A 53 -15.82 -8.52 0.31
C GLY A 53 -15.86 -9.99 -0.08
N ASN A 54 -16.27 -10.85 0.83
CA ASN A 54 -16.45 -12.29 0.54
C ASN A 54 -17.89 -12.65 0.14
N GLY A 55 -18.76 -11.66 -0.05
CA GLY A 55 -20.18 -11.84 -0.36
C GLY A 55 -21.02 -12.46 0.78
N LYS A 56 -20.45 -12.60 1.98
CA LYS A 56 -21.09 -13.17 3.17
C LYS A 56 -21.03 -12.17 4.33
N ASN A 57 -20.04 -12.30 5.18
CA ASN A 57 -19.87 -11.57 6.43
C ASN A 57 -18.70 -10.57 6.40
N ILE A 58 -17.86 -10.59 5.35
CA ILE A 58 -16.80 -9.61 5.14
C ILE A 58 -17.29 -8.63 4.08
N LEU A 59 -17.52 -7.40 4.49
CA LEU A 59 -17.91 -6.31 3.60
C LEU A 59 -16.70 -5.83 2.80
N PRO A 60 -16.90 -5.40 1.53
CA PRO A 60 -15.88 -4.61 0.84
C PRO A 60 -15.45 -3.44 1.72
N THR A 61 -14.14 -3.22 1.85
CA THR A 61 -13.59 -2.27 2.82
C THR A 61 -12.56 -1.39 2.14
N LEU A 62 -12.70 -0.08 2.28
CA LEU A 62 -11.66 0.87 1.89
C LEU A 62 -10.64 0.99 3.02
N LEU A 63 -9.38 0.71 2.72
CA LEU A 63 -8.25 0.97 3.61
C LEU A 63 -7.66 2.32 3.22
N LYS A 64 -7.61 3.24 4.19
CA LYS A 64 -6.85 4.48 4.06
C LYS A 64 -5.65 4.42 5.00
N THR A 65 -4.46 4.47 4.43
CA THR A 65 -3.20 4.49 5.18
C THR A 65 -2.60 5.88 5.09
N ARG A 66 -2.24 6.47 6.22
CA ARG A 66 -1.46 7.71 6.31
C ARG A 66 -0.13 7.40 6.99
N ALA A 67 0.95 7.59 6.26
CA ALA A 67 2.30 7.35 6.73
C ALA A 67 3.04 8.68 6.84
N HIS A 68 3.24 9.13 8.08
CA HIS A 68 3.93 10.38 8.38
C HIS A 68 5.42 10.14 8.60
N ILE A 69 6.25 10.66 7.70
CA ILE A 69 7.70 10.49 7.74
C ILE A 69 8.27 11.36 8.86
N LYS A 70 8.72 10.75 9.95
CA LYS A 70 9.20 11.47 11.14
C LYS A 70 10.63 11.91 11.01
N GLU A 71 11.47 10.99 10.56
CA GLU A 71 12.89 11.20 10.41
C GLU A 71 13.44 10.27 9.33
N ARG A 72 14.53 10.71 8.72
CA ARG A 72 15.34 9.90 7.81
C ARG A 72 16.80 10.15 8.12
N THR A 73 17.57 9.09 8.29
CA THR A 73 19.02 9.15 8.55
C THR A 73 19.71 8.04 7.76
N GLY A 74 20.48 8.43 6.73
CA GLY A 74 21.06 7.47 5.80
C GLY A 74 19.98 6.65 5.08
N ASN A 75 20.07 5.32 5.19
CA ASN A 75 19.11 4.39 4.62
C ASN A 75 17.91 4.08 5.56
N LEU A 76 17.88 4.68 6.75
CA LEU A 76 16.84 4.44 7.75
C LEU A 76 15.75 5.52 7.68
N THR A 77 14.49 5.10 7.63
CA THR A 77 13.32 5.97 7.75
C THR A 77 12.47 5.53 8.93
N ARG A 78 12.06 6.45 9.82
CA ARG A 78 11.03 6.19 10.83
C ARG A 78 9.74 6.89 10.46
N THR A 79 8.63 6.17 10.64
CA THR A 79 7.32 6.60 10.15
C THR A 79 6.26 6.29 11.21
N ASP A 80 5.45 7.29 11.55
CA ASP A 80 4.20 7.07 12.28
C ASP A 80 3.12 6.71 11.25
N VAL A 81 2.47 5.55 11.39
CA VAL A 81 1.48 5.04 10.44
C VAL A 81 0.11 4.95 11.10
N SER A 82 -0.91 5.39 10.37
CA SER A 82 -2.32 5.24 10.72
C SER A 82 -3.06 4.55 9.58
N VAL A 83 -3.74 3.43 9.87
CA VAL A 83 -4.53 2.68 8.90
C VAL A 83 -5.98 2.67 9.34
N THR A 84 -6.86 3.29 8.56
CA THR A 84 -8.31 3.30 8.81
C THR A 84 -9.02 2.34 7.87
N PHE A 85 -9.79 1.43 8.45
CA PHE A 85 -10.64 0.48 7.79
C PHE A 85 -12.06 1.03 7.73
N ILE A 86 -12.58 1.25 6.52
CA ILE A 86 -13.89 1.84 6.26
C ILE A 86 -14.76 0.84 5.50
N PRO A 87 -15.62 0.06 6.19
CA PRO A 87 -16.49 -0.90 5.53
C PRO A 87 -17.56 -0.21 4.68
N LYS A 88 -17.79 -0.72 3.47
CA LYS A 88 -18.78 -0.19 2.54
C LYS A 88 -20.18 -0.25 3.15
N GLY A 89 -20.88 0.88 3.14
CA GLY A 89 -22.22 1.01 3.72
C GLY A 89 -22.24 1.22 5.24
N LEU A 90 -21.09 1.19 5.91
CA LEU A 90 -20.95 1.41 7.36
C LEU A 90 -19.83 2.42 7.65
N SER A 91 -19.82 3.57 6.97
CA SER A 91 -18.74 4.56 7.09
C SER A 91 -18.61 5.19 8.48
N THR A 92 -19.62 5.03 9.35
CA THR A 92 -19.57 5.43 10.76
C THR A 92 -18.97 4.38 11.68
N ASN A 93 -18.72 3.16 11.19
CA ASN A 93 -18.22 2.02 11.96
C ASN A 93 -16.81 1.66 11.48
N THR A 94 -15.87 2.57 11.72
CA THR A 94 -14.49 2.43 11.29
C THR A 94 -13.62 1.87 12.40
N MET A 95 -12.57 1.17 12.01
CA MET A 95 -11.46 0.79 12.89
C MET A 95 -10.21 1.54 12.43
N THR A 96 -9.46 2.12 13.36
CA THR A 96 -8.16 2.72 13.07
C THR A 96 -7.08 1.98 13.84
N VAL A 97 -6.00 1.66 13.15
CA VAL A 97 -4.80 1.06 13.74
C VAL A 97 -3.67 2.07 13.60
N ASN A 98 -3.01 2.40 14.70
CA ASN A 98 -1.81 3.25 14.66
C ASN A 98 -0.60 2.45 15.12
N TYR A 99 0.54 2.67 14.49
CA TYR A 99 1.81 2.06 14.87
C TYR A 99 2.99 2.87 14.34
N GLN A 100 4.15 2.66 14.94
CA GLN A 100 5.43 3.14 14.46
C GLN A 100 6.10 2.06 13.63
N SER A 101 6.72 2.49 12.54
CA SER A 101 7.49 1.62 11.66
C SER A 101 8.86 2.20 11.38
N ARG A 102 9.77 1.30 11.01
CA ARG A 102 11.14 1.59 10.60
C ARG A 102 11.37 0.87 9.28
N ALA A 103 11.70 1.62 8.25
CA ALA A 103 12.09 1.08 6.96
C ALA A 103 13.60 1.26 6.79
N THR A 104 14.33 0.17 6.53
CA THR A 104 15.74 0.18 6.18
C THR A 104 15.87 -0.14 4.71
N MET A 105 16.40 0.80 3.95
CA MET A 105 16.62 0.64 2.53
C MET A 105 17.86 -0.23 2.28
N GLU A 106 17.68 -1.29 1.49
CA GLU A 106 18.72 -2.24 1.08
C GLU A 106 18.90 -2.19 -0.45
N ASP A 107 19.75 -3.05 -1.00
CA ASP A 107 20.05 -3.01 -2.43
C ASP A 107 18.91 -3.59 -3.30
N ASP A 108 18.15 -4.55 -2.79
CA ASP A 108 17.07 -5.24 -3.50
C ASP A 108 15.67 -5.01 -2.93
N GLY A 109 15.52 -4.11 -1.95
CA GLY A 109 14.25 -3.82 -1.31
C GLY A 109 14.31 -2.88 -0.11
N GLU A 110 13.24 -2.90 0.69
CA GLU A 110 13.17 -2.21 1.98
C GLU A 110 12.76 -3.20 3.06
N LEU A 111 13.57 -3.29 4.11
CA LEU A 111 13.23 -4.05 5.30
C LEU A 111 12.31 -3.21 6.18
N ILE A 112 11.09 -3.67 6.45
CA ILE A 112 10.14 -2.93 7.29
C ILE A 112 9.92 -3.66 8.61
N ASP A 113 10.18 -2.93 9.68
CA ASP A 113 9.91 -3.34 11.05
C ASP A 113 8.79 -2.49 11.64
N ILE A 114 7.80 -3.14 12.22
CA ILE A 114 6.75 -2.49 13.00
C ILE A 114 7.12 -2.64 14.48
N ASP A 115 7.06 -1.55 15.25
CA ASP A 115 7.20 -1.63 16.70
C ASP A 115 5.88 -2.15 17.31
N PRO A 116 5.83 -3.40 17.81
CA PRO A 116 4.61 -3.98 18.34
C PRO A 116 4.09 -3.25 19.59
N ALA A 117 4.97 -2.60 20.36
CA ALA A 117 4.57 -1.86 21.57
C ALA A 117 3.86 -0.55 21.23
N SER A 118 4.14 0.01 20.05
CA SER A 118 3.48 1.23 19.56
C SER A 118 2.08 0.98 18.97
N LEU A 119 1.72 -0.29 18.71
CA LEU A 119 0.47 -0.64 18.05
C LEU A 119 -0.73 -0.37 18.96
N THR A 120 -1.64 0.47 18.48
CA THR A 120 -2.92 0.78 19.12
C THR A 120 -4.07 0.57 18.13
N VAL A 121 -5.24 0.23 18.66
CA VAL A 121 -6.48 0.08 17.88
C VAL A 121 -7.53 0.97 18.51
N SER A 122 -8.33 1.62 17.67
CA SER A 122 -9.52 2.34 18.10
C SER A 122 -10.70 2.02 17.18
N PHE A 123 -11.89 1.93 17.76
CA PHE A 123 -13.14 1.86 17.01
C PHE A 123 -13.84 3.22 17.08
N SER A 124 -14.56 3.58 16.01
CA SER A 124 -15.40 4.79 16.02
C SER A 124 -16.49 4.75 17.10
N ALA A 125 -16.99 3.56 17.41
CA ALA A 125 -17.80 3.30 18.61
C ALA A 125 -16.89 2.79 19.73
N ALA A 126 -16.69 3.60 20.77
CA ALA A 126 -15.76 3.31 21.86
C ALA A 126 -16.00 1.92 22.47
N ASN A 127 -14.98 1.06 22.40
CA ASN A 127 -15.00 -0.28 22.99
C ASN A 127 -13.59 -0.69 23.47
N PRO A 128 -13.12 -0.15 24.62
CA PRO A 128 -11.73 -0.32 25.05
C PRO A 128 -11.30 -1.78 25.23
N ALA A 129 -12.20 -2.64 25.71
CA ALA A 129 -11.92 -4.06 25.88
C ALA A 129 -11.75 -4.78 24.53
N GLY A 130 -12.63 -4.47 23.55
CA GLY A 130 -12.51 -5.02 22.20
C GLY A 130 -11.27 -4.50 21.46
N GLU A 131 -10.93 -3.22 21.66
CA GLU A 131 -9.75 -2.58 21.07
C GLU A 131 -8.46 -3.30 21.49
N GLU A 132 -8.28 -3.55 22.79
CA GLU A 132 -7.08 -4.24 23.28
C GLU A 132 -7.03 -5.70 22.84
N ILE A 133 -8.16 -6.42 22.77
CA ILE A 133 -8.20 -7.79 22.24
C ILE A 133 -7.71 -7.82 20.78
N VAL A 134 -8.18 -6.88 19.95
CA VAL A 134 -7.76 -6.80 18.55
C VAL A 134 -6.30 -6.37 18.44
N ALA A 135 -5.86 -5.39 19.24
CA ALA A 135 -4.47 -4.96 19.27
C ALA A 135 -3.52 -6.12 19.64
N GLN A 136 -3.84 -6.89 20.68
CA GLN A 136 -3.04 -8.07 21.07
C GLN A 136 -2.97 -9.12 19.98
N LYS A 137 -4.11 -9.39 19.31
CA LYS A 137 -4.13 -10.30 18.17
C LYS A 137 -3.26 -9.79 17.01
N MET A 138 -3.33 -8.50 16.70
CA MET A 138 -2.49 -7.92 15.65
C MET A 138 -1.00 -8.05 16.01
N ARG A 139 -0.61 -7.65 17.23
CA ARG A 139 0.76 -7.77 17.73
C ARG A 139 1.30 -9.20 17.63
N SER A 140 0.49 -10.21 17.95
CA SER A 140 0.92 -11.62 17.88
C SER A 140 0.99 -12.19 16.46
N THR A 141 0.34 -11.54 15.49
CA THR A 141 0.38 -11.91 14.06
C THR A 141 1.34 -11.07 13.24
N LEU A 142 2.00 -10.08 13.85
CA LEU A 142 2.99 -9.28 13.15
C LEU A 142 4.11 -10.19 12.63
N PRO A 143 4.62 -9.92 11.42
CA PRO A 143 5.79 -10.61 10.93
C PRO A 143 6.95 -10.44 11.92
N PRO A 144 7.88 -11.42 12.03
CA PRO A 144 9.12 -11.22 12.75
C PRO A 144 9.83 -9.94 12.29
N THR A 145 10.51 -9.25 13.19
CA THR A 145 11.42 -8.14 12.84
C THR A 145 12.39 -8.63 11.75
N GLY A 146 12.55 -7.84 10.69
CA GLY A 146 13.33 -8.18 9.52
C GLY A 146 12.57 -9.01 8.49
N SER A 147 11.24 -8.97 8.50
CA SER A 147 10.46 -9.60 7.44
C SER A 147 10.65 -8.84 6.13
N ASP A 148 11.31 -9.52 5.18
CA ASP A 148 11.65 -9.01 3.86
C ASP A 148 10.38 -8.60 3.09
N LEU A 149 10.15 -7.29 2.98
CA LEU A 149 9.21 -6.72 2.03
C LEU A 149 10.03 -6.16 0.86
N ARG A 150 10.23 -6.96 -0.19
CA ARG A 150 10.88 -6.50 -1.44
C ARG A 150 9.98 -5.55 -2.23
N LEU A 151 9.68 -4.39 -1.64
CA LEU A 151 8.78 -3.37 -2.16
C LEU A 151 9.19 -2.86 -3.54
N TYR A 152 10.48 -2.92 -3.87
CA TYR A 152 10.96 -2.47 -5.18
C TYR A 152 10.25 -3.21 -6.32
N LYS A 153 9.97 -4.50 -6.14
CA LYS A 153 9.32 -5.34 -7.16
C LYS A 153 7.82 -5.10 -7.30
N THR A 154 7.21 -4.39 -6.36
CA THR A 154 5.76 -4.17 -6.31
C THR A 154 5.39 -2.70 -6.51
N VAL A 155 6.34 -1.77 -6.34
CA VAL A 155 6.13 -0.33 -6.50
C VAL A 155 6.28 0.09 -7.96
N LYS A 156 5.35 0.95 -8.41
CA LYS A 156 5.30 1.55 -9.75
C LYS A 156 5.02 3.04 -9.62
N VAL A 157 5.91 3.91 -10.10
CA VAL A 157 5.66 5.35 -10.10
C VAL A 157 4.66 5.69 -11.21
N THR A 158 3.68 6.54 -10.90
CA THR A 158 2.67 7.01 -11.86
C THR A 158 2.92 8.49 -12.15
N ASP A 159 2.17 9.38 -11.50
CA ASP A 159 2.36 10.83 -11.59
C ASP A 159 3.24 11.30 -10.43
N PHE A 160 4.54 11.37 -10.64
CA PHE A 160 5.52 11.68 -9.60
C PHE A 160 5.10 12.90 -8.75
N PRO A 161 5.05 12.78 -7.40
CA PRO A 161 5.61 11.67 -6.60
C PRO A 161 4.63 10.52 -6.31
N SER A 162 3.46 10.45 -6.94
CA SER A 162 2.47 9.39 -6.75
C SER A 162 2.93 8.05 -7.31
N PHE A 163 2.55 6.96 -6.65
CA PHE A 163 2.97 5.60 -6.98
C PHE A 163 1.89 4.58 -6.62
N ILE A 164 1.99 3.37 -7.18
CA ILE A 164 1.11 2.24 -6.92
C ILE A 164 1.95 1.11 -6.36
N ILE A 165 1.50 0.49 -5.27
CA ILE A 165 2.04 -0.78 -4.76
C ILE A 165 1.12 -1.90 -5.27
N THR A 166 1.68 -2.89 -5.96
CA THR A 166 0.94 -4.05 -6.49
C THR A 166 1.57 -5.35 -6.01
N PRO A 167 1.31 -5.77 -4.75
CA PRO A 167 1.77 -7.07 -4.26
C PRO A 167 1.08 -8.21 -5.01
N GLN A 168 1.73 -9.37 -5.09
CA GLN A 168 1.12 -10.55 -5.69
C GLN A 168 -0.12 -10.96 -4.89
N ASP A 169 -1.22 -11.29 -5.58
CA ASP A 169 -2.47 -11.77 -4.98
C ASP A 169 -3.14 -10.77 -4.01
N GLN A 170 -2.80 -9.48 -4.11
CA GLN A 170 -3.42 -8.38 -3.35
C GLN A 170 -3.94 -7.28 -4.29
N PRO A 171 -5.00 -6.55 -3.90
CA PRO A 171 -5.46 -5.40 -4.66
C PRO A 171 -4.39 -4.30 -4.70
N PRO A 172 -4.34 -3.50 -5.78
CA PRO A 172 -3.39 -2.39 -5.88
C PRO A 172 -3.68 -1.32 -4.82
N THR A 173 -2.60 -0.78 -4.26
CA THR A 173 -2.61 0.34 -3.33
C THR A 173 -2.14 1.59 -4.05
N TYR A 174 -2.96 2.62 -4.11
CA TYR A 174 -2.65 3.89 -4.78
C TYR A 174 -2.16 4.89 -3.74
N CYS A 175 -0.96 5.41 -3.91
CA CYS A 175 -0.31 6.31 -2.97
C CYS A 175 -0.01 7.66 -3.60
N PHE A 176 -0.19 8.72 -2.81
CA PHE A 176 0.06 10.11 -3.19
C PHE A 176 0.60 10.90 -2.00
N LYS A 177 1.15 12.08 -2.28
CA LYS A 177 1.59 13.02 -1.24
C LYS A 177 0.41 13.86 -0.80
N GLU A 178 0.19 13.94 0.51
CA GLU A 178 -0.75 14.94 1.05
C GLU A 178 -0.11 16.32 0.97
N GLU A 179 -0.90 17.32 0.57
CA GLU A 179 -0.51 18.72 0.51
C GLU A 179 -0.48 19.38 1.91
#